data_AF-A0A7V2WST3-F1
#
_entry.id   AF-A0A7V2WST3-F1
#
_cell.length_a   1.000
_cell.length_b   1.000
_cell.length_c   1.000
_cell.angle_alpha   90.00
_cell.angle_beta   90.00
_cell.angle_gamma   90.00
#
_symmetry.space_group_name_H-M   'P 1'
#
loop_
_entity.id
_entity.type
_entity.pdbx_description
1 polymer ?
#
loop_
_entity_poly.entity_id
_entity_poly.type
_entity_poly.pdbx_seq_one_letter_code
_entity_poly.pdbx_strand_id
1 'polypeptide(L)'
;MQQGQKVRLEFFGHTYYLSQRQTDEVDLKHIVSYVEQVAEQIVKEHPGLPAHKQIVLTVLSVAKDYFHAKKELTAFEHRLENLLKKLPTS
;
A
#
# COMPACT_ATOMS: atom_id res chain seq x y z
N MET A 1 -19.17 6.82 -19.12
CA MET A 1 -18.03 6.48 -18.24
C MET A 1 -18.28 7.16 -16.90
N GLN A 2 -18.62 6.41 -15.85
CA GLN A 2 -18.86 6.97 -14.52
C GLN A 2 -17.53 7.50 -13.97
N GLN A 3 -17.40 8.83 -13.88
CA GLN A 3 -16.25 9.48 -13.28
C GLN A 3 -16.38 9.36 -11.76
N GLY A 4 -15.59 8.48 -11.13
CA GLY A 4 -15.47 8.45 -9.68
C GLY A 4 -14.54 9.55 -9.16
N GLN A 5 -14.24 9.50 -7.85
CA GLN A 5 -13.46 10.52 -7.16
C GLN A 5 -12.08 10.68 -7.81
N LYS A 6 -11.68 11.92 -8.07
CA LYS A 6 -10.33 12.26 -8.56
C LYS A 6 -9.42 12.53 -7.37
N VAL A 7 -8.24 11.91 -7.38
CA VAL A 7 -7.21 12.10 -6.36
C VAL A 7 -5.94 12.59 -7.04
N ARG A 8 -5.33 13.62 -6.45
CA ARG A 8 -4.04 14.17 -6.88
C ARG A 8 -2.95 13.44 -6.11
N LEU A 9 -1.92 12.99 -6.83
CA LEU A 9 -0.69 12.43 -6.28
C LEU A 9 0.47 13.33 -6.70
N GLU A 10 1.25 13.81 -5.73
CA GLU A 10 2.54 14.45 -5.99
C GLU A 10 3.66 13.43 -5.81
N PHE A 11 4.37 13.12 -6.88
CA PHE A 11 5.36 12.05 -6.86
C PHE A 11 6.59 12.45 -7.66
N PHE A 12 7.72 12.59 -6.95
CA PHE A 12 9.03 12.96 -7.52
C PHE A 12 8.97 14.19 -8.47
N GLY A 13 8.25 15.24 -8.06
CA GLY A 13 8.12 16.48 -8.83
C GLY A 13 7.08 16.43 -9.96
N HIS A 14 6.36 15.32 -10.11
CA HIS A 14 5.28 15.17 -11.07
C HIS A 14 3.93 15.13 -10.36
N THR A 15 2.91 15.74 -10.98
CA THR A 15 1.53 15.67 -10.51
C THR A 15 0.74 14.69 -11.36
N TYR A 16 0.16 13.69 -10.72
CA TYR A 16 -0.71 12.70 -11.35
C TYR A 16 -2.15 12.91 -10.88
N TYR A 17 -3.11 12.78 -11.80
CA TYR A 17 -4.54 12.83 -11.51
C TYR A 17 -5.12 11.44 -11.72
N LEU A 18 -5.38 10.75 -10.61
CA LEU A 18 -5.89 9.39 -10.59
C LEU A 18 -7.41 9.43 -10.41
N SER A 19 -8.11 8.48 -11.04
CA SER A 19 -9.56 8.35 -10.92
C SER A 19 -9.88 7.02 -10.23
N GLN A 20 -10.56 7.08 -9.10
CA GLN A 20 -11.08 5.89 -8.43
C GLN A 20 -12.37 5.43 -9.14
N ARG A 21 -12.56 4.11 -9.26
CA ARG A 21 -13.84 3.56 -9.74
C ARG A 21 -14.79 3.45 -8.56
N GLN A 22 -16.10 3.60 -8.81
CA GLN A 22 -17.11 3.47 -7.74
C GLN A 22 -17.14 2.08 -7.08
N THR A 23 -16.58 1.07 -7.75
CA THR A 23 -16.49 -0.32 -7.27
C THR A 23 -15.25 -0.60 -6.42
N ASP A 24 -14.34 0.36 -6.27
CA ASP A 24 -13.10 0.15 -5.52
C ASP A 24 -13.41 0.22 -4.02
N GLU A 25 -13.20 -0.89 -3.31
CA GLU A 25 -13.42 -0.98 -1.86
C GLU A 25 -12.38 -0.18 -1.05
N VAL A 26 -11.20 0.04 -1.63
CA VAL A 26 -10.10 0.77 -0.98
C VAL A 26 -10.11 2.22 -1.44
N ASP A 27 -10.15 3.14 -0.48
CA ASP A 27 -10.06 4.58 -0.74
C ASP A 27 -8.70 4.92 -1.37
N LEU A 28 -8.74 5.42 -2.61
CA LEU A 28 -7.56 5.82 -3.37
C LEU A 28 -6.79 6.95 -2.68
N LYS A 29 -7.47 7.80 -1.91
CA LYS A 29 -6.82 8.85 -1.12
C LYS A 29 -5.87 8.27 -0.07
N HIS A 30 -6.28 7.19 0.60
CA HIS A 30 -5.42 6.52 1.58
C HIS A 30 -4.19 5.88 0.91
N ILE A 31 -4.37 5.27 -0.26
CA ILE A 31 -3.26 4.70 -1.04
C ILE A 31 -2.26 5.79 -1.42
N VAL A 32 -2.75 6.92 -1.95
CA VAL A 32 -1.90 8.05 -2.34
C VAL A 32 -1.12 8.60 -1.16
N SER A 33 -1.78 8.86 -0.03
CA SER A 33 -1.10 9.35 1.18
C SER A 33 -0.02 8.37 1.67
N TYR A 34 -0.28 7.06 1.59
CA TYR A 34 0.73 6.05 1.93
C TYR A 34 1.94 6.10 0.99
N VAL A 35 1.71 6.17 -0.32
CA VAL A 35 2.78 6.24 -1.32
C VAL A 35 3.64 7.49 -1.14
N GLU A 36 3.03 8.65 -0.86
CA GLU A 36 3.73 9.90 -0.57
C GLU A 36 4.61 9.78 0.68
N GLN A 37 4.08 9.18 1.76
CA GLN A 37 4.85 8.93 2.98
C GLN A 37 6.08 8.03 2.72
N VAL A 38 5.91 6.94 1.96
CA VAL A 38 7.03 6.04 1.62
C VAL A 38 8.05 6.77 0.73
N ALA A 39 7.59 7.56 -0.24
CA ALA A 39 8.48 8.33 -1.12
C ALA A 39 9.33 9.32 -0.32
N GLU A 40 8.71 10.07 0.61
CA GLU A 40 9.43 10.98 1.49
C GLU A 40 10.47 10.28 2.35
N GLN A 41 10.15 9.10 2.88
CA GLN A 41 11.08 8.31 3.67
C GLN A 41 12.28 7.87 2.85
N ILE A 42 12.07 7.36 1.62
CA ILE A 42 13.14 6.97 0.71
C ILE A 42 14.04 8.15 0.34
N VAL A 43 13.48 9.34 0.14
CA VAL A 43 14.27 10.55 -0.12
C VAL A 43 15.14 10.93 1.09
N LYS A 44 14.59 10.82 2.31
CA LYS A 44 15.31 11.11 3.56
C LYS A 44 16.43 10.10 3.82
N GLU A 45 16.18 8.81 3.56
CA GLU A 45 17.16 7.73 3.78
C GLU A 45 18.24 7.69 2.68
N HIS A 46 17.93 8.21 1.48
CA HIS A 46 18.83 8.15 0.32
C HIS A 46 18.93 9.51 -0.43
N PRO A 47 19.47 10.57 0.21
CA PRO A 47 19.44 11.93 -0.33
C PRO A 47 20.28 12.16 -1.60
N GLY A 48 21.24 11.29 -1.89
CA GLY A 48 22.08 11.36 -3.10
C GLY A 48 21.63 10.44 -4.24
N LEU A 49 20.52 9.73 -4.06
CA LEU A 49 20.07 8.75 -5.03
C LEU A 49 19.29 9.43 -6.17
N PRO A 50 19.57 9.13 -7.45
CA PRO A 50 18.79 9.67 -8.56
C PRO A 50 17.29 9.35 -8.44
N ALA A 51 16.43 10.30 -8.81
CA ALA A 51 14.98 10.20 -8.67
C ALA A 51 14.40 8.88 -9.22
N HIS A 52 14.85 8.41 -10.39
CA HIS A 52 14.38 7.13 -10.95
C HIS A 52 14.67 5.91 -10.07
N LYS A 53 15.78 5.90 -9.32
CA LYS A 53 16.09 4.82 -8.36
C LYS A 53 15.27 4.97 -7.07
N GLN A 54 15.03 6.21 -6.63
CA GLN A 54 14.14 6.47 -5.48
C GLN A 54 12.70 6.03 -5.79
N ILE A 55 12.21 6.25 -7.02
CA ILE A 55 10.93 5.72 -7.51
C ILE A 55 10.89 4.20 -7.39
N VAL A 56 11.92 3.51 -7.91
CA VAL A 56 12.02 2.04 -7.84
C VAL A 56 12.01 1.56 -6.39
N LEU A 57 12.78 2.18 -5.50
CA LEU A 57 12.79 1.82 -4.08
C LEU A 57 11.44 2.07 -3.38
N THR A 58 10.74 3.13 -3.77
CA THR A 58 9.39 3.42 -3.25
C THR A 58 8.42 2.31 -3.64
N VAL A 59 8.39 1.92 -4.94
CA VAL A 59 7.54 0.83 -5.43
C VAL A 59 7.89 -0.49 -4.75
N LEU A 60 9.18 -0.82 -4.63
CA LEU A 60 9.63 -2.04 -3.96
C LEU A 60 9.26 -2.05 -2.47
N SER A 61 9.31 -0.91 -1.80
CA SER A 61 8.93 -0.80 -0.39
C SER A 61 7.43 -1.04 -0.20
N VAL A 62 6.59 -0.37 -1.00
CA VAL A 62 5.14 -0.60 -0.99
C VAL A 62 4.79 -2.07 -1.27
N ALA A 63 5.45 -2.68 -2.27
CA ALA A 63 5.24 -4.10 -2.58
C ALA A 63 5.68 -5.02 -1.43
N LYS A 64 6.84 -4.74 -0.82
CA LYS A 64 7.35 -5.47 0.34
C LYS A 64 6.35 -5.43 1.49
N ASP A 65 5.79 -4.26 1.79
CA ASP A 65 4.82 -4.08 2.88
C ASP A 65 3.52 -4.86 2.62
N TYR A 66 3.03 -4.85 1.37
CA TYR A 66 1.90 -5.69 0.96
C TYR A 66 2.18 -7.19 1.19
N PHE A 67 3.35 -7.68 0.78
CA PHE A 67 3.69 -9.10 0.97
C PHE A 67 3.89 -9.46 2.45
N HIS A 68 4.39 -8.54 3.28
CA HIS A 68 4.44 -8.74 4.73
C HIS A 68 3.05 -8.83 5.33
N ALA A 69 2.17 -7.86 5.05
CA ALA A 69 0.80 -7.86 5.54
C ALA A 69 0.05 -9.13 5.12
N LYS A 70 0.21 -9.55 3.85
CA LYS A 70 -0.38 -10.80 3.35
C LYS A 70 0.12 -12.02 4.13
N LYS A 71 1.42 -12.11 4.39
CA LYS A 71 2.00 -13.21 5.16
C LYS A 71 1.48 -13.24 6.60
N GLU A 72 1.36 -12.07 7.23
CA GLU A 72 0.83 -11.94 8.59
C GLU A 72 -0.64 -12.35 8.67
N LEU A 73 -1.46 -11.95 7.69
CA LEU A 73 -2.86 -12.36 7.59
C LEU A 73 -2.98 -13.88 7.46
N THR A 74 -2.24 -14.50 6.53
CA THR A 74 -2.25 -15.96 6.37
C THR A 74 -1.81 -16.69 7.64
N ALA A 75 -0.78 -16.18 8.33
CA ALA A 75 -0.34 -16.75 9.60
C ALA A 75 -1.41 -16.60 10.71
N PHE A 76 -2.13 -15.47 10.73
CA PHE A 76 -3.21 -15.22 11.67
C PHE A 76 -4.42 -16.14 11.40
N GLU A 77 -4.84 -16.29 10.15
CA GLU A 77 -5.91 -17.20 9.73
C GLU A 77 -5.63 -18.64 10.16
N HIS A 78 -4.42 -19.14 9.90
CA HIS A 78 -4.02 -20.47 10.35
C HIS A 78 -4.03 -20.62 11.88
N ARG A 79 -3.63 -19.58 12.63
CA ARG A 79 -3.72 -19.61 14.10
C ARG A 79 -5.17 -19.66 14.57
N LEU A 80 -6.05 -18.88 13.95
CA LEU A 80 -7.47 -18.83 14.27
C LEU A 80 -8.14 -20.19 13.99
N GLU A 81 -7.90 -20.78 12.82
CA GLU A 81 -8.40 -22.12 12.49
C GLU A 81 -7.96 -23.17 13.51
N ASN A 82 -6.70 -23.12 13.93
CA ASN A 82 -6.17 -24.04 14.93
C ASN A 82 -6.81 -23.83 16.31
N LEU A 83 -7.14 -22.60 16.69
CA LEU A 83 -7.84 -22.31 17.94
C LEU A 83 -9.29 -22.80 17.88
N LEU A 84 -9.99 -22.54 16.77
CA LEU A 84 -11.37 -22.98 16.57
C LEU A 84 -11.50 -24.51 16.62
N LYS A 85 -10.55 -25.26 16.02
CA LYS A 85 -10.51 -26.73 16.10
C LYS A 85 -10.29 -27.28 17.52
N LYS A 86 -9.72 -26.47 18.42
CA LYS A 86 -9.43 -26.85 19.81
C LYS A 86 -10.53 -26.46 20.78
N LEU A 87 -11.56 -25.73 20.33
CA LEU A 87 -12.71 -25.43 21.18
C LEU A 87 -13.53 -26.72 21.39
N PRO A 88 -13.84 -27.08 22.65
CA PRO A 88 -14.72 -28.21 22.90
C PRO A 88 -16.11 -27.88 22.37
N THR A 89 -16.60 -28.67 21.41
CA THR A 89 -18.01 -28.69 21.04
C THR A 89 -18.79 -29.18 22.24
N SER A 90 -19.44 -28.25 22.95
CA SER A 90 -20.47 -28.56 23.95
C SER A 90 -21.77 -28.88 23.26
#